data_AF-A0A1R3WZY0-F1
#
_entry.id   AF-A0A1R3WZY0-F1
#
_cell.length_a   1.000
_cell.length_b   1.000
_cell.length_c   1.000
_cell.angle_alpha   90.00
_cell.angle_beta   90.00
_cell.angle_gamma   90.00
#
_symmetry.space_group_name_H-M   'P 1'
#
loop_
_entity.id
_entity.type
_entity.pdbx_description
1 polymer ?
#
loop_
_entity_poly.entity_id
_entity_poly.type
_entity_poly.pdbx_seq_one_letter_code
_entity_poly.pdbx_strand_id
1 'polypeptide(L)'
;MKHLHGTVVTSPARRARVASTSLLVLALISLSACATPAPGAAPVASDTASPSASPSAPATASPSPTATADPSPAPSESATDSPYNGEILVITSEVIDGSLEVTAMVPGISESGGTCTLTLEKSQRTVSVSANEGKEVTYCGLMSIPVAEGEDAAFTVSYTSANLRAQSALTTIETAP
;
A
#
# COMPACT_ATOMS: atom_id res chain seq x y z
N MET A 1 43.36 45.27 -32.37
CA MET A 1 44.33 44.78 -31.36
C MET A 1 43.61 43.78 -30.46
N LYS A 2 44.04 42.51 -30.51
CA LYS A 2 44.23 41.57 -29.37
C LYS A 2 43.03 41.33 -28.41
N HIS A 3 42.50 40.15 -28.13
CA HIS A 3 42.66 38.75 -28.55
C HIS A 3 41.38 38.01 -28.06
N LEU A 4 40.88 37.05 -28.83
CA LEU A 4 39.97 36.00 -28.36
C LEU A 4 40.67 35.16 -27.27
N HIS A 5 39.95 34.73 -26.24
CA HIS A 5 40.13 33.41 -25.64
C HIS A 5 38.78 32.89 -25.13
N GLY A 6 38.23 31.91 -25.85
CA GLY A 6 37.22 31.03 -25.32
C GLY A 6 37.86 29.97 -24.42
N THR A 7 37.13 29.54 -23.41
CA THR A 7 37.39 28.30 -22.68
C THR A 7 36.10 27.52 -22.58
N VAL A 8 35.90 26.67 -23.59
CA VAL A 8 35.09 25.46 -23.49
C VAL A 8 35.84 24.51 -22.56
N VAL A 9 35.24 24.15 -21.43
CA VAL A 9 35.68 23.00 -20.62
C VAL A 9 34.74 21.85 -20.95
N THR A 10 35.03 21.17 -22.06
CA THR A 10 34.66 19.76 -22.24
C THR A 10 35.87 18.93 -21.87
N SER A 11 35.75 18.04 -20.91
CA SER A 11 36.66 16.90 -20.84
C SER A 11 35.98 15.65 -20.30
N PRO A 12 36.46 14.48 -20.76
CA PRO A 12 35.61 13.35 -21.10
C PRO A 12 35.84 12.15 -20.19
N ALA A 13 34.90 11.23 -20.27
CA ALA A 13 34.94 9.86 -19.81
C ALA A 13 36.35 9.24 -19.68
N ARG A 14 36.64 8.67 -18.50
CA ARG A 14 37.49 7.47 -18.41
C ARG A 14 36.84 6.44 -17.50
N ARG A 15 36.34 5.41 -18.18
CA ARG A 15 36.13 4.04 -17.69
C ARG A 15 37.30 3.59 -16.81
N ALA A 16 36.99 3.02 -15.66
CA ALA A 16 37.83 1.99 -15.05
C ALA A 16 36.92 0.82 -14.67
N ARG A 17 36.93 -0.21 -15.52
CA ARG A 17 36.55 -1.56 -15.14
C ARG A 17 37.60 -2.06 -14.17
N VAL A 18 37.21 -2.53 -12.99
CA VAL A 18 37.93 -3.62 -12.30
C VAL A 18 36.90 -4.52 -11.66
N ALA A 19 36.77 -5.71 -12.24
CA ALA A 19 36.18 -6.87 -11.63
C ALA A 19 37.10 -7.38 -10.51
N SER A 20 36.54 -7.78 -9.38
CA SER A 20 37.17 -8.66 -8.37
C SER A 20 36.03 -9.18 -7.49
N THR A 21 35.31 -10.24 -7.87
CA THR A 21 35.56 -11.65 -7.52
C THR A 21 36.07 -11.89 -6.10
N SER A 22 35.24 -12.63 -5.36
CA SER A 22 35.58 -13.57 -4.28
C SER A 22 35.66 -13.03 -2.86
N LEU A 23 34.64 -13.33 -2.04
CA LEU A 23 34.89 -14.22 -0.90
C LEU A 23 33.62 -14.96 -0.46
N LEU A 24 33.75 -16.28 -0.50
CA LEU A 24 32.86 -17.33 -0.03
C LEU A 24 32.84 -17.33 1.51
N VAL A 25 31.68 -17.20 2.15
CA VAL A 25 31.48 -17.72 3.51
C VAL A 25 30.15 -18.45 3.58
N LEU A 26 30.28 -19.78 3.58
CA LEU A 26 29.28 -20.75 3.99
C LEU A 26 28.99 -20.55 5.49
N ALA A 27 27.74 -20.28 5.86
CA ALA A 27 27.27 -20.48 7.23
C ALA A 27 25.84 -21.02 7.19
N LEU A 28 25.74 -22.35 7.21
CA LEU A 28 24.51 -23.10 7.43
C LEU A 28 24.06 -22.84 8.87
N ILE A 29 22.94 -22.14 9.06
CA ILE A 29 22.24 -22.09 10.35
C ILE A 29 20.92 -22.83 10.18
N SER A 30 20.98 -24.12 10.49
CA SER A 30 19.83 -24.97 10.77
C SER A 30 19.34 -24.70 12.19
N LEU A 31 18.21 -24.02 12.37
CA LEU A 31 17.44 -24.05 13.62
C LEU A 31 16.02 -24.53 13.33
N SER A 32 15.82 -25.82 13.61
CA SER A 32 14.52 -26.49 13.71
C SER A 32 13.79 -25.97 14.96
N ALA A 33 12.56 -25.48 14.80
CA ALA A 33 11.65 -25.20 15.90
C ALA A 33 10.30 -25.84 15.60
N CYS A 34 10.10 -27.02 16.17
CA CYS A 34 8.83 -27.73 16.23
C CYS A 34 8.08 -27.24 17.47
N ALA A 35 6.84 -26.75 17.32
CA ALA A 35 5.95 -26.50 18.45
C ALA A 35 4.52 -26.86 18.06
N THR A 36 4.18 -28.14 18.27
CA THR A 36 2.84 -28.71 18.16
C THR A 36 2.08 -28.44 19.46
N PRO A 37 0.92 -27.77 19.45
CA PRO A 37 -0.03 -27.88 20.55
C PRO A 37 -1.00 -29.03 20.30
N ALA A 38 -0.98 -30.00 21.21
CA ALA A 38 -1.98 -31.05 21.32
C ALA A 38 -3.19 -30.56 22.15
N PRO A 39 -4.42 -30.86 21.75
CA PRO A 39 -5.54 -30.94 22.67
C PRO A 39 -6.10 -32.37 22.70
N GLY A 40 -5.99 -33.03 23.85
CA GLY A 40 -6.57 -34.35 24.07
C GLY A 40 -7.05 -34.53 25.51
N ALA A 41 -8.38 -34.69 25.65
CA ALA A 41 -9.15 -35.48 26.64
C ALA A 41 -10.53 -34.81 26.83
N ALA A 42 -11.58 -35.27 26.11
CA ALA A 42 -12.54 -36.33 26.47
C ALA A 42 -13.69 -35.82 27.39
N PRO A 43 -14.96 -36.22 27.15
CA PRO A 43 -15.45 -37.49 27.72
C PRO A 43 -16.32 -38.40 26.79
N VAL A 44 -16.24 -39.71 27.08
CA VAL A 44 -17.24 -40.83 27.12
C VAL A 44 -18.67 -40.61 26.58
N ALA A 45 -19.47 -41.57 26.09
CA ALA A 45 -19.51 -43.05 26.05
C ALA A 45 -20.61 -43.46 25.02
N SER A 46 -20.40 -44.50 24.20
CA SER A 46 -21.00 -45.86 24.27
C SER A 46 -22.29 -46.09 23.46
N ASP A 47 -22.37 -47.34 22.98
CA ASP A 47 -23.52 -48.10 22.47
C ASP A 47 -23.94 -47.96 21.01
N THR A 48 -24.41 -48.98 20.29
CA THR A 48 -24.34 -50.46 20.32
C THR A 48 -25.14 -50.89 19.07
N ALA A 49 -24.61 -51.86 18.32
CA ALA A 49 -25.27 -52.76 17.36
C ALA A 49 -25.94 -52.26 16.04
N SER A 50 -25.68 -53.05 14.99
CA SER A 50 -26.16 -53.11 13.60
C SER A 50 -27.38 -54.07 13.47
N PRO A 51 -27.96 -54.43 12.29
CA PRO A 51 -28.25 -53.78 11.00
C PRO A 51 -29.75 -53.89 10.60
N SER A 52 -30.14 -53.36 9.42
CA SER A 52 -30.86 -54.10 8.32
C SER A 52 -31.95 -53.32 7.55
N ALA A 53 -31.84 -53.43 6.21
CA ALA A 53 -32.86 -53.45 5.14
C ALA A 53 -33.68 -52.18 4.70
N SER A 54 -33.33 -51.65 3.50
CA SER A 54 -34.09 -51.57 2.21
C SER A 54 -35.52 -51.00 2.15
N PRO A 55 -36.07 -50.60 0.97
CA PRO A 55 -35.64 -49.70 -0.13
C PRO A 55 -36.72 -48.61 -0.47
N SER A 56 -36.49 -47.85 -1.57
CA SER A 56 -37.51 -47.29 -2.52
C SER A 56 -37.66 -45.74 -2.61
N ALA A 57 -37.06 -45.18 -3.69
CA ALA A 57 -37.52 -44.20 -4.72
C ALA A 57 -38.49 -43.01 -4.39
N PRO A 58 -38.71 -42.04 -5.31
CA PRO A 58 -37.81 -41.25 -6.16
C PRO A 58 -38.06 -39.70 -6.11
N ALA A 59 -37.14 -38.93 -6.70
CA ALA A 59 -37.23 -37.61 -7.34
C ALA A 59 -38.10 -36.47 -6.74
N THR A 60 -37.50 -35.30 -6.43
CA THR A 60 -38.09 -33.99 -6.81
C THR A 60 -37.07 -32.83 -6.84
N ALA A 61 -37.03 -32.16 -7.99
CA ALA A 61 -36.66 -30.77 -8.32
C ALA A 61 -35.55 -29.99 -7.58
N SER A 62 -34.60 -29.53 -8.39
CA SER A 62 -33.74 -28.35 -8.16
C SER A 62 -34.57 -27.05 -8.22
N PRO A 63 -34.30 -26.08 -7.32
CA PRO A 63 -34.47 -24.68 -7.67
C PRO A 63 -33.20 -23.83 -7.44
N SER A 64 -32.78 -23.19 -8.53
CA SER A 64 -32.24 -21.83 -8.69
C SER A 64 -30.99 -21.38 -7.91
N PRO A 65 -29.98 -20.78 -8.58
CA PRO A 65 -28.90 -20.09 -7.88
C PRO A 65 -29.44 -18.85 -7.16
N THR A 66 -29.19 -18.78 -5.85
CA THR A 66 -29.28 -17.54 -5.07
C THR A 66 -28.36 -16.51 -5.72
N ALA A 67 -28.92 -15.42 -6.22
CA ALA A 67 -28.16 -14.24 -6.61
C ALA A 67 -27.46 -13.71 -5.35
N THR A 68 -26.14 -13.87 -5.28
CA THR A 68 -25.27 -13.16 -4.36
C THR A 68 -25.40 -11.67 -4.68
N ALA A 69 -26.18 -10.93 -3.89
CA ALA A 69 -26.10 -9.49 -3.84
C ALA A 69 -24.79 -9.14 -3.10
N ASP A 70 -23.73 -8.87 -3.85
CA ASP A 70 -22.50 -8.30 -3.32
C ASP A 70 -22.73 -6.79 -3.02
N PRO A 71 -22.23 -6.26 -1.90
CA PRO A 71 -22.79 -5.09 -1.24
C PRO A 71 -22.42 -3.78 -1.93
N SER A 72 -23.41 -2.89 -2.06
CA SER A 72 -23.13 -1.47 -2.25
C SER A 72 -22.52 -0.92 -0.96
N PRO A 73 -21.28 -0.39 -0.96
CA PRO A 73 -20.78 0.30 0.22
C PRO A 73 -21.60 1.58 0.40
N ALA A 74 -22.41 1.61 1.46
CA ALA A 74 -23.01 2.86 1.92
C ALA A 74 -21.88 3.85 2.27
N PRO A 75 -22.00 5.15 1.95
CA PRO A 75 -21.07 6.15 2.45
C PRO A 75 -21.25 6.22 3.98
N SER A 76 -20.32 5.64 4.72
CA SER A 76 -20.25 5.77 6.17
C SER A 76 -19.50 7.06 6.50
N GLU A 77 -20.13 8.22 6.34
CA GLU A 77 -19.60 9.47 6.88
C GLU A 77 -20.25 9.79 8.21
N SER A 78 -19.75 9.16 9.28
CA SER A 78 -19.64 9.87 10.56
C SER A 78 -18.25 10.47 10.62
N ALA A 79 -18.08 11.60 9.93
CA ALA A 79 -16.92 12.45 10.11
C ALA A 79 -17.00 13.08 11.50
N THR A 80 -16.41 12.42 12.49
CA THR A 80 -16.02 13.11 13.72
C THR A 80 -15.06 14.23 13.30
N ASP A 81 -15.49 15.46 13.59
CA ASP A 81 -14.82 16.74 13.36
C ASP A 81 -13.52 16.80 14.17
N SER A 82 -12.54 15.98 13.80
CA SER A 82 -11.18 16.07 14.34
C SER A 82 -10.60 17.40 13.83
N PRO A 83 -10.07 18.27 14.70
CA PRO A 83 -9.56 19.54 14.27
C PRO A 83 -8.43 19.34 13.26
N TYR A 84 -8.48 20.07 12.16
CA TYR A 84 -7.39 20.21 11.21
C TYR A 84 -6.25 20.95 11.91
N ASN A 85 -5.11 20.28 12.15
CA ASN A 85 -4.00 20.89 12.90
C ASN A 85 -2.68 20.92 12.14
N GLY A 86 -2.68 20.77 10.81
CA GLY A 86 -1.41 20.84 10.07
C GLY A 86 -1.52 20.71 8.56
N GLU A 87 -0.40 21.01 7.90
CA GLU A 87 -0.18 20.84 6.47
C GLU A 87 0.63 19.56 6.21
N ILE A 88 0.34 18.89 5.10
CA ILE A 88 1.15 17.76 4.61
C ILE A 88 2.12 18.27 3.55
N LEU A 89 3.40 17.92 3.71
CA LEU A 89 4.40 18.17 2.69
C LEU A 89 4.54 16.95 1.78
N VAL A 90 4.32 17.12 0.48
CA VAL A 90 4.66 16.13 -0.54
C VAL A 90 6.17 16.11 -0.71
N ILE A 91 6.78 14.94 -0.56
CA ILE A 91 8.24 14.74 -0.66
C ILE A 91 8.62 14.41 -2.11
N THR A 92 7.93 13.44 -2.70
CA THR A 92 8.10 13.06 -4.11
C THR A 92 6.74 12.88 -4.77
N SER A 93 6.68 13.21 -6.06
CA SER A 93 5.53 12.97 -6.92
C SER A 93 6.00 12.78 -8.35
N GLU A 94 5.82 11.59 -8.91
CA GLU A 94 6.28 11.24 -10.25
C GLU A 94 5.37 10.21 -10.91
N VAL A 95 5.31 10.19 -12.24
CA VAL A 95 4.62 9.13 -12.98
C VAL A 95 5.64 8.11 -13.47
N ILE A 96 5.49 6.87 -13.01
CA ILE A 96 6.30 5.73 -13.42
C ILE A 96 5.36 4.63 -13.90
N ASP A 97 5.59 4.11 -15.11
CA ASP A 97 4.82 3.02 -15.71
C ASP A 97 3.28 3.22 -15.63
N GLY A 98 2.82 4.45 -15.92
CA GLY A 98 1.40 4.81 -15.91
C GLY A 98 0.79 4.99 -14.52
N SER A 99 1.60 4.98 -13.45
CA SER A 99 1.15 5.18 -12.07
C SER A 99 1.77 6.44 -11.48
N LEU A 100 0.92 7.29 -10.89
CA LEU A 100 1.37 8.39 -10.06
C LEU A 100 1.85 7.81 -8.72
N GLU A 101 3.14 7.98 -8.44
CA GLU A 101 3.81 7.59 -7.22
C GLU A 101 4.06 8.82 -6.35
N VAL A 102 3.52 8.82 -5.13
CA VAL A 102 3.61 9.95 -4.19
C VAL A 102 4.11 9.46 -2.84
N THR A 103 5.06 10.19 -2.27
CA THR A 103 5.42 10.11 -0.85
C THR A 103 5.21 11.47 -0.19
N ALA A 104 4.91 11.46 1.10
CA ALA A 104 4.61 12.68 1.85
C ALA A 104 5.01 12.55 3.32
N MET A 105 5.02 13.66 4.05
CA MET A 105 5.14 13.68 5.50
C MET A 105 4.27 14.74 6.15
N VAL A 106 3.91 14.48 7.40
CA VAL A 106 3.24 15.43 8.30
C VAL A 106 4.29 15.96 9.29
N PRO A 107 4.71 17.23 9.17
CA PRO A 107 5.71 17.81 10.07
C PRO A 107 5.16 18.04 11.49
N GLY A 108 6.02 17.98 12.50
CA GLY A 108 5.73 18.42 13.86
C GLY A 108 4.90 17.43 14.69
N ILE A 109 4.59 16.26 14.13
CA ILE A 109 3.89 15.18 14.81
C ILE A 109 4.64 13.87 14.64
N SER A 110 4.69 13.07 15.70
CA SER A 110 5.20 11.71 15.68
C SER A 110 4.14 10.82 16.27
N GLU A 111 3.34 10.20 15.41
CA GLU A 111 2.35 9.24 15.85
C GLU A 111 2.22 8.06 14.89
N SER A 112 2.01 6.89 15.49
CA SER A 112 1.70 5.64 14.82
C SER A 112 0.19 5.49 14.60
N GLY A 113 -0.20 4.72 13.57
CA GLY A 113 -1.60 4.32 13.38
C GLY A 113 -2.48 5.33 12.62
N GLY A 114 -1.89 6.38 12.05
CA GLY A 114 -2.58 7.24 11.08
C GLY A 114 -2.63 6.60 9.69
N THR A 115 -3.52 7.12 8.85
CA THR A 115 -3.68 6.72 7.45
C THR A 115 -3.42 7.93 6.56
N CYS A 116 -2.57 7.75 5.55
CA CYS A 116 -2.41 8.72 4.47
C CYS A 116 -3.27 8.30 3.28
N THR A 117 -3.97 9.24 2.65
CA THR A 117 -4.81 9.00 1.49
C THR A 117 -4.46 9.99 0.38
N LEU A 118 -3.98 9.46 -0.73
CA LEU A 118 -3.79 10.19 -2.00
C LEU A 118 -5.11 10.21 -2.75
N THR A 119 -5.53 11.38 -3.22
CA THR A 119 -6.77 11.60 -3.99
C THR A 119 -6.46 12.29 -5.31
N LEU A 120 -6.92 11.73 -6.43
CA LEU A 120 -6.88 12.39 -7.73
C LEU A 120 -8.10 13.30 -7.91
N GLU A 121 -7.91 14.59 -8.15
CA GLU A 121 -8.99 15.59 -8.18
C GLU A 121 -10.00 15.41 -9.34
N LYS A 122 -9.53 14.94 -10.50
CA LYS A 122 -10.44 14.77 -11.66
C LYS A 122 -11.39 13.60 -11.47
N SER A 123 -10.86 12.49 -10.94
CA SER A 123 -11.57 11.20 -10.88
C SER A 123 -12.07 10.84 -9.50
N GLN A 124 -11.68 11.59 -8.47
CA GLN A 124 -11.89 11.28 -7.06
C GLN A 124 -11.42 9.88 -6.64
N ARG A 125 -10.53 9.26 -7.42
CA ARG A 125 -9.95 7.95 -7.09
C ARG A 125 -8.93 8.14 -5.98
N THR A 126 -8.91 7.18 -5.06
CA THR A 126 -8.06 7.26 -3.87
C THR A 126 -7.23 6.01 -3.69
N VAL A 127 -6.04 6.17 -3.12
CA VAL A 127 -5.25 5.07 -2.54
C VAL A 127 -4.81 5.46 -1.15
N SER A 128 -4.84 4.51 -0.23
CA SER A 128 -4.50 4.75 1.18
C SER A 128 -3.40 3.82 1.63
N VAL A 129 -2.51 4.35 2.48
CA VAL A 129 -1.43 3.60 3.11
C VAL A 129 -1.35 3.94 4.59
N SER A 130 -0.87 3.00 5.40
CA SER A 130 -0.54 3.29 6.78
C SER A 130 0.61 4.29 6.86
N ALA A 131 0.47 5.26 7.75
CA ALA A 131 1.55 6.17 8.06
C ALA A 131 2.51 5.54 9.07
N ASN A 132 3.78 5.95 9.00
CA ASN A 132 4.85 5.45 9.84
C ASN A 132 5.41 6.58 10.69
N GLU A 133 5.55 6.32 11.98
CA GLU A 133 6.13 7.26 12.92
C GLU A 133 7.63 7.46 12.64
N GLY A 134 8.07 8.71 12.61
CA GLY A 134 9.46 9.12 12.56
C GLY A 134 9.80 10.07 13.71
N LYS A 135 11.02 10.62 13.73
CA LYS A 135 11.41 11.64 14.70
C LYS A 135 10.84 13.01 14.32
N GLU A 136 9.91 13.52 15.12
CA GLU A 136 9.22 14.80 14.93
C GLU A 136 8.43 14.93 13.61
N VAL A 137 8.22 13.82 12.92
CA VAL A 137 7.49 13.73 11.66
C VAL A 137 6.79 12.38 11.57
N THR A 138 5.67 12.35 10.84
CA THR A 138 5.00 11.11 10.46
C THR A 138 5.08 10.98 8.93
N TYR A 139 5.61 9.87 8.45
CA TYR A 139 5.82 9.61 7.03
C TYR A 139 4.64 8.86 6.42
N CYS A 140 4.18 9.34 5.28
CA CYS A 140 3.32 8.57 4.38
C CYS A 140 4.19 7.67 3.51
N GLY A 141 3.89 6.36 3.53
CA GLY A 141 4.51 5.41 2.61
C GLY A 141 4.23 5.74 1.15
N LEU A 142 4.83 4.97 0.25
CA LEU A 142 4.60 5.09 -1.19
C LEU A 142 3.13 4.83 -1.52
N MET A 143 2.44 5.86 -2.02
CA MET A 143 1.09 5.78 -2.56
C MET A 143 1.18 5.71 -4.08
N SER A 144 0.66 4.65 -4.68
CA SER A 144 0.68 4.44 -6.12
C SER A 144 -0.75 4.34 -6.65
N ILE A 145 -1.10 5.20 -7.62
CA ILE A 145 -2.43 5.23 -8.24
C ILE A 145 -2.32 5.34 -9.76
N PRO A 146 -3.00 4.49 -10.55
CA PRO A 146 -2.95 4.57 -12.01
C PRO A 146 -3.50 5.91 -12.53
N VAL A 147 -2.79 6.55 -13.45
CA VAL A 147 -3.21 7.80 -14.12
C VAL A 147 -3.30 7.59 -15.63
N ALA A 148 -4.14 8.39 -16.28
CA ALA A 148 -4.19 8.39 -17.75
C ALA A 148 -2.97 9.12 -18.32
N GLU A 149 -2.46 8.65 -19.45
CA GLU A 149 -1.36 9.32 -20.16
C GLU A 149 -1.87 10.54 -20.94
N GLY A 150 -0.97 11.50 -21.17
CA GLY A 150 -1.26 12.70 -21.96
C GLY A 150 -2.18 13.74 -21.30
N GLU A 151 -2.47 13.63 -20.00
CA GLU A 151 -3.22 14.63 -19.25
C GLU A 151 -2.57 14.93 -17.90
N ASP A 152 -2.46 16.21 -17.55
CA ASP A 152 -2.00 16.63 -16.22
C ASP A 152 -2.78 15.93 -15.10
N ALA A 153 -2.04 15.34 -14.15
CA ALA A 153 -2.56 14.69 -12.97
C ALA A 153 -2.54 15.69 -11.80
N ALA A 154 -3.73 16.08 -11.35
CA ALA A 154 -3.93 16.92 -10.17
C ALA A 154 -4.34 16.07 -8.97
N PHE A 155 -3.70 16.28 -7.81
CA PHE A 155 -3.92 15.46 -6.63
C PHE A 155 -3.72 16.21 -5.30
N THR A 156 -4.30 15.65 -4.25
CA THR A 156 -4.07 16.02 -2.85
C THR A 156 -3.72 14.79 -2.01
N VAL A 157 -2.95 14.99 -0.94
CA VAL A 157 -2.71 13.98 0.09
C VAL A 157 -3.39 14.45 1.37
N SER A 158 -4.09 13.54 2.04
CA SER A 158 -4.65 13.76 3.37
C SER A 158 -4.07 12.76 4.37
N TYR A 159 -4.11 13.15 5.65
CA TYR A 159 -3.68 12.33 6.77
C TYR A 159 -4.76 12.35 7.84
N THR A 160 -5.06 11.17 8.39
CA THR A 160 -6.09 10.98 9.40
C THR A 160 -5.60 10.04 10.49
N SER A 161 -5.68 10.48 11.75
CA SER A 161 -5.44 9.65 12.94
C SER A 161 -6.56 9.84 13.97
N ALA A 162 -6.40 9.33 15.19
CA ALA A 162 -7.36 9.62 16.26
C ALA A 162 -7.36 11.11 16.67
N ASN A 163 -6.22 11.79 16.53
CA ASN A 163 -5.99 13.11 17.13
C ASN A 163 -5.78 14.21 16.09
N LEU A 164 -5.49 13.85 14.84
CA LEU A 164 -5.08 14.80 13.80
C LEU A 164 -5.80 14.57 12.48
N ARG A 165 -6.08 15.68 11.80
CA ARG A 165 -6.31 15.73 10.36
C ARG A 165 -5.33 16.74 9.75
N ALA A 166 -4.76 16.39 8.61
CA ALA A 166 -3.92 17.27 7.82
C ALA A 166 -4.17 17.03 6.33
N GLN A 167 -3.86 18.03 5.51
CA GLN A 167 -3.99 17.95 4.06
C GLN A 167 -2.88 18.75 3.39
N SER A 168 -2.42 18.28 2.23
CA SER A 168 -1.49 19.01 1.37
C SER A 168 -2.21 20.09 0.57
N ALA A 169 -1.44 21.02 0.01
CA ALA A 169 -1.93 21.81 -1.11
C ALA A 169 -2.26 20.92 -2.33
N LEU A 170 -3.08 21.45 -3.22
CA LEU A 170 -3.33 20.85 -4.53
C LEU A 170 -2.03 20.87 -5.35
N THR A 171 -1.58 19.69 -5.78
CA THR A 171 -0.39 19.53 -6.62
C THR A 171 -0.81 19.08 -8.01
N THR A 172 -0.12 19.56 -9.05
CA THR A 172 -0.33 19.14 -10.44
C THR A 172 0.99 18.70 -11.03
N ILE A 173 1.00 17.56 -11.73
CA ILE A 173 2.16 17.09 -12.48
C ILE A 173 1.77 16.81 -13.93
N GLU A 174 2.71 17.09 -14.83
CA GLU A 174 2.57 16.74 -16.24
C GLU A 174 2.83 15.24 -16.41
N THR A 175 1.89 14.53 -17.01
CA THR A 175 2.11 13.14 -17.43
C THR A 175 2.84 13.15 -18.77
N ALA A 176 3.80 12.25 -18.97
CA ALA A 176 4.44 12.11 -20.28
C ALA A 176 3.38 11.86 -21.39
N PRO A 177 3.60 12.40 -22.60
CA PRO A 177 2.71 12.23 -23.74
C PRO A 177 2.77 10.83 -24.37
#